data_AF-W4QIP2-F1
#
_entry.id   AF-W4QIP2-F1
#
_cell.length_a   1.000
_cell.length_b   1.000
_cell.length_c   1.000
_cell.angle_alpha   90.00
_cell.angle_beta   90.00
_cell.angle_gamma   90.00
#
_symmetry.space_group_name_H-M   'P 1'
#
loop_
_entity.id
_entity.type
_entity.pdbx_description
1 polymer ?
#
loop_
_entity_poly.entity_id
_entity_poly.type
_entity_poly.pdbx_seq_one_letter_code
_entity_poly.pdbx_strand_id
1 'polypeptide(L)'
;MEESYKKIFMLTDLLLLLTLAVGYFIMYFTGIAHGEVNVPLLLMSVFGLTSFFSKAAIYTVKGEIGRSVAMYFSSFCFLVAFFVTLVFMVIS
;
A
#
# COMPACT_ATOMS: atom_id res chain seq x y z
N MET A 1 16.49 16.84 -13.35
CA MET A 1 16.63 15.78 -12.33
C MET A 1 15.28 15.46 -11.68
N GLU A 2 14.55 16.45 -11.16
CA GLU A 2 13.20 16.28 -10.55
C GLU A 2 12.17 15.50 -11.39
N GLU A 3 12.14 15.74 -12.69
CA GLU A 3 11.13 15.15 -13.58
C GLU A 3 11.36 13.65 -13.84
N SER A 4 12.64 13.22 -13.82
CA SER A 4 13.02 11.83 -14.02
C SER A 4 12.64 10.98 -12.81
N TYR A 5 12.86 11.50 -11.59
CA TYR A 5 12.39 10.85 -10.36
C TYR A 5 10.86 10.72 -10.32
N LYS A 6 10.13 11.78 -10.68
CA LYS A 6 8.65 11.73 -10.76
C LYS A 6 8.14 10.58 -11.65
N LYS A 7 8.76 10.39 -12.83
CA LYS A 7 8.39 9.33 -13.78
C LYS A 7 8.70 7.95 -13.22
N ILE A 8 9.89 7.76 -12.64
CA ILE A 8 10.28 6.49 -12.02
C ILE A 8 9.32 6.14 -10.88
N PHE A 9 8.96 7.09 -10.03
CA PHE A 9 8.01 6.85 -8.93
C PHE A 9 6.59 6.53 -9.40
N MET A 10 6.04 7.26 -10.38
CA MET A 10 4.74 6.90 -10.97
C MET A 10 4.78 5.51 -11.60
N LEU A 11 5.88 5.16 -12.28
CA LEU A 11 6.07 3.83 -12.85
C LEU A 11 6.12 2.77 -11.76
N THR A 12 6.81 3.05 -10.64
CA THR A 12 6.95 2.11 -9.52
C THR A 12 5.62 1.89 -8.80
N ASP A 13 4.88 2.96 -8.48
CA ASP A 13 3.55 2.86 -7.88
C ASP A 13 2.57 2.14 -8.82
N LEU A 14 2.61 2.40 -10.13
CA LEU A 14 1.79 1.73 -11.13
C LEU A 14 2.15 0.23 -11.24
N LEU A 15 3.44 -0.10 -11.24
CA LEU A 15 3.91 -1.48 -11.29
C LEU A 15 3.45 -2.24 -10.04
N LEU A 16 3.53 -1.60 -8.88
CA LEU A 16 3.11 -2.17 -7.60
C LEU A 16 1.60 -2.43 -7.59
N LEU A 17 0.82 -1.48 -8.10
CA LEU A 17 -0.63 -1.61 -8.27
C LEU A 17 -0.98 -2.76 -9.24
N LEU A 18 -0.20 -2.91 -10.32
CA LEU A 18 -0.37 -3.98 -11.30
C LEU A 18 -0.02 -5.35 -10.69
N THR A 19 1.12 -5.50 -10.02
CA THR A 19 1.53 -6.76 -9.36
C THR A 19 0.50 -7.21 -8.34
N LEU A 20 -0.14 -6.26 -7.64
CA LEU A 20 -1.12 -6.52 -6.61
C LEU A 20 -2.50 -6.86 -7.19
N ALA A 21 -2.93 -6.18 -8.27
CA ALA A 21 -4.12 -6.55 -9.03
C ALA A 21 -4.01 -7.97 -9.62
N VAL A 22 -2.83 -8.31 -10.16
CA VAL A 22 -2.52 -9.66 -10.64
C VAL A 22 -2.52 -10.65 -9.49
N GLY A 23 -1.86 -10.35 -8.38
CA GLY A 23 -1.84 -11.20 -7.18
C GLY A 23 -3.23 -11.47 -6.62
N TYR A 24 -4.10 -10.45 -6.57
CA TYR A 24 -5.50 -10.60 -6.16
C TYR A 24 -6.31 -11.44 -7.14
N PHE A 25 -6.16 -11.20 -8.46
CA PHE A 25 -6.80 -12.03 -9.47
C PHE A 25 -6.39 -13.50 -9.32
N ILE A 26 -5.10 -13.77 -9.12
CA ILE A 26 -4.61 -15.13 -8.88
C ILE A 26 -5.27 -15.72 -7.64
N MET A 27 -5.27 -15.02 -6.49
CA MET A 27 -5.92 -15.48 -5.26
C MET A 27 -7.44 -15.71 -5.41
N TYR A 28 -8.11 -14.89 -6.22
CA TYR A 28 -9.53 -15.03 -6.52
C TYR A 28 -9.83 -16.27 -7.37
N PHE A 29 -9.03 -16.51 -8.41
CA PHE A 29 -9.20 -17.66 -9.31
C PHE A 29 -8.68 -18.98 -8.73
N THR A 30 -7.71 -18.95 -7.79
CA THR A 30 -7.25 -20.15 -7.07
C THR A 30 -8.19 -20.58 -5.94
N GLY A 31 -9.26 -19.82 -5.69
CA GLY A 31 -10.26 -20.13 -4.66
C GLY A 31 -9.87 -19.67 -3.25
N ILE A 32 -8.67 -19.11 -3.07
CA ILE A 32 -8.19 -18.60 -1.76
C ILE A 32 -8.98 -17.36 -1.32
N ALA A 33 -9.40 -16.50 -2.26
CA ALA A 33 -10.24 -15.34 -1.95
C ALA A 33 -11.76 -15.63 -2.04
N HIS A 34 -12.16 -16.85 -2.41
CA HIS A 34 -13.57 -17.24 -2.45
C HIS A 34 -14.06 -17.57 -1.03
N GLY A 35 -14.50 -16.54 -0.29
CA GLY A 35 -15.11 -16.68 1.03
C GLY A 35 -14.48 -15.80 2.11
N GLU A 36 -13.26 -15.31 1.91
CA GLU A 36 -12.57 -14.48 2.90
C GLU A 36 -12.68 -12.99 2.60
N VAL A 37 -13.70 -12.36 3.19
CA VAL A 37 -13.99 -10.91 3.11
C VAL A 37 -12.79 -10.04 3.53
N ASN A 38 -11.87 -10.60 4.30
CA ASN A 38 -10.72 -9.90 4.88
C ASN A 38 -9.50 -9.83 3.93
N VAL A 39 -9.42 -10.65 2.88
CA VAL A 39 -8.31 -10.62 1.90
C VAL A 39 -8.27 -9.30 1.10
N PRO A 40 -9.41 -8.77 0.59
CA PRO A 40 -9.44 -7.44 -0.02
C PRO A 40 -9.01 -6.32 0.93
N LEU A 41 -9.38 -6.42 2.22
CA LEU A 41 -8.99 -5.44 3.26
C LEU A 41 -7.48 -5.44 3.50
N LEU A 42 -6.85 -6.62 3.58
CA LEU A 42 -5.39 -6.74 3.65
C LEU A 42 -4.72 -6.06 2.46
N LEU A 43 -5.20 -6.31 1.25
CA LEU A 43 -4.63 -5.73 0.04
C LEU A 43 -4.78 -4.21 -0.02
N MET A 44 -5.94 -3.70 0.37
CA MET A 44 -6.18 -2.26 0.47
C MET A 44 -5.27 -1.60 1.52
N SER A 45 -5.01 -2.30 2.62
CA SER A 45 -4.11 -1.80 3.66
C SER A 45 -2.65 -1.74 3.22
N VAL A 46 -2.16 -2.75 2.49
CA VAL A 46 -0.82 -2.72 1.86
C VAL A 46 -0.73 -1.57 0.86
N PHE A 47 -1.75 -1.37 0.02
CA PHE A 47 -1.73 -0.29 -0.98
C PHE A 47 -1.68 1.10 -0.34
N GLY A 48 -2.53 1.33 0.67
CA GLY A 48 -2.51 2.58 1.44
C GLY A 48 -1.12 2.82 2.04
N LEU A 49 -0.55 1.80 2.69
CA LEU A 49 0.79 1.87 3.27
C LEU A 49 1.83 2.29 2.23
N THR A 50 1.95 1.56 1.12
CA THR A 50 3.00 1.84 0.13
C THR A 50 2.80 3.20 -0.53
N SER A 51 1.56 3.59 -0.86
CA SER A 51 1.27 4.89 -1.49
C SER A 51 1.62 6.07 -0.57
N PHE A 52 1.25 5.99 0.71
CA PHE A 52 1.55 7.04 1.67
C PHE A 52 3.06 7.09 1.99
N PHE A 53 3.74 5.94 2.04
CA PHE A 53 5.18 5.89 2.22
C PHE A 53 5.95 6.50 1.05
N SER A 54 5.57 6.19 -0.20
CA SER A 54 6.13 6.80 -1.41
C SER A 54 5.97 8.33 -1.39
N LYS A 55 4.79 8.84 -1.01
CA LYS A 55 4.53 10.28 -0.87
C LYS A 55 5.37 10.91 0.25
N ALA A 56 5.52 10.23 1.38
CA ALA A 56 6.33 10.71 2.50
C ALA A 56 7.80 10.90 2.07
N ALA A 57 8.37 9.91 1.38
CA ALA A 57 9.73 9.99 0.84
C ALA A 57 9.91 11.20 -0.09
N ILE A 58 8.91 11.51 -0.93
CA ILE A 58 8.94 12.68 -1.83
C ILE A 58 8.99 13.98 -1.03
N TYR A 59 8.10 14.16 -0.05
CA TYR A 59 8.08 15.37 0.75
C TYR A 59 9.35 15.53 1.58
N THR A 60 9.98 14.42 2.02
CA THR A 60 11.29 14.44 2.68
C THR A 60 12.37 14.97 1.75
N VAL A 61 12.46 14.44 0.52
CA VAL A 61 13.47 14.86 -0.47
C VAL A 61 13.28 16.33 -0.86
N LYS A 62 12.04 16.82 -0.88
CA LYS A 62 11.72 18.23 -1.15
C LYS A 62 11.95 19.17 0.05
N GLY A 63 12.29 18.65 1.22
CA GLY A 63 12.42 19.43 2.46
C GLY A 63 11.08 19.87 3.06
N GLU A 64 9.95 19.36 2.57
CA GLU A 64 8.60 19.62 3.10
C GLU A 64 8.30 18.71 4.31
N ILE A 65 9.06 18.87 5.40
CA ILE A 65 9.06 17.95 6.55
C ILE A 65 7.66 17.77 7.16
N GLY A 66 6.88 18.84 7.33
CA GLY A 66 5.53 18.74 7.93
C GLY A 66 4.58 17.85 7.13
N ARG A 67 4.62 17.93 5.80
CA ARG A 67 3.81 17.06 4.91
C ARG A 67 4.35 15.64 4.87
N SER A 68 5.68 15.49 4.89
CA SER A 68 6.31 14.17 4.98
C SER A 68 5.87 13.40 6.23
N VAL A 69 5.93 14.05 7.41
CA VAL A 69 5.51 13.45 8.68
C VAL A 69 4.05 13.02 8.64
N ALA A 70 3.16 13.86 8.10
CA ALA A 70 1.75 13.50 7.95
C ALA A 70 1.55 12.27 7.05
N MET A 71 2.33 12.14 5.98
CA MET A 71 2.24 10.98 5.09
C MET A 71 2.84 9.71 5.74
N TYR A 72 3.95 9.81 6.48
CA TYR A 72 4.47 8.69 7.27
C TYR A 72 3.48 8.22 8.34
N PHE A 73 2.80 9.16 9.01
CA PHE A 73 1.75 8.84 9.98
C PHE A 73 0.59 8.09 9.33
N SER A 74 0.09 8.55 8.18
CA SER A 74 -0.94 7.83 7.42
C SER A 74 -0.48 6.43 7.01
N SER A 75 0.76 6.28 6.52
CA SER A 75 1.35 4.97 6.20
C SER A 75 1.37 4.04 7.42
N PHE A 76 1.67 4.57 8.61
CA PHE A 76 1.66 3.81 9.86
C PHE A 76 0.25 3.37 10.25
N CYS A 77 -0.78 4.22 10.10
CA CYS A 77 -2.17 3.83 10.33
C CYS A 77 -2.60 2.66 9.45
N PHE A 78 -2.19 2.65 8.18
CA PHE A 78 -2.44 1.53 7.27
C PHE A 78 -1.69 0.25 7.68
N LEU A 79 -0.48 0.36 8.23
CA LEU A 79 0.24 -0.78 8.81
C LEU A 79 -0.50 -1.37 10.02
N VAL A 80 -1.04 -0.51 10.90
CA VAL A 80 -1.85 -0.96 12.03
C VAL A 80 -3.12 -1.67 11.54
N ALA A 81 -3.82 -1.10 10.55
CA ALA A 81 -5.00 -1.72 9.96
C ALA A 81 -4.69 -3.08 9.33
N PHE A 82 -3.53 -3.23 8.66
CA PHE A 82 -3.05 -4.50 8.14
C PHE A 82 -2.93 -5.56 9.24
N PHE A 83 -2.22 -5.25 10.33
CA PHE A 83 -2.04 -6.21 11.43
C PHE A 83 -3.35 -6.54 12.14
N VAL A 84 -4.23 -5.55 12.35
CA VAL A 84 -5.56 -5.80 12.92
C VAL A 84 -6.36 -6.75 12.05
N THR A 85 -6.37 -6.54 10.74
CA THR A 85 -7.07 -7.42 9.78
C THR A 85 -6.47 -8.83 9.78
N LEU A 86 -5.14 -8.93 9.80
CA LEU A 86 -4.42 -10.19 9.91
C LEU A 86 -4.80 -10.96 11.19
N VAL A 87 -4.85 -10.28 12.34
CA VAL A 87 -5.26 -10.89 13.62
C VAL A 87 -6.69 -11.39 13.54
N PHE A 88 -7.61 -10.62 12.98
CA PHE A 88 -9.00 -11.06 12.80
C PHE A 88 -9.12 -12.30 11.92
N MET A 89 -8.31 -12.42 10.86
CA MET A 89 -8.28 -13.61 10.00
C MET A 89 -7.71 -14.85 10.68
N VAL A 90 -6.74 -14.69 11.57
CA VAL A 90 -6.13 -15.82 12.27
C VAL A 90 -7.05 -16.38 13.37
N ILE A 91 -7.92 -15.53 13.93
CA ILE A 91 -8.80 -15.89 15.06
C ILE A 91 -10.20 -16.35 14.57
N SER A 92 -10.60 -16.00 13.35
CA SER A 92 -11.85 -16.44 12.70
C SER A 92 -11.75 -17.84 12.11
#